data_AF-A0A674EVH0-F1
#
_entry.id   AF-A0A674EVH0-F1
#
_cell.length_a   1.000
_cell.length_b   1.000
_cell.length_c   1.000
_cell.angle_alpha   90.00
_cell.angle_beta   90.00
_cell.angle_gamma   90.00
#
_symmetry.space_group_name_H-M   'P 1'
#
loop_
_entity.id
_entity.type
_entity.pdbx_description
1 polymer ?
#
loop_
_entity_poly.entity_id
_entity_poly.type
_entity_poly.pdbx_seq_one_letter_code
_entity_poly.pdbx_strand_id
1 'polypeptide(L)'
;MNVHKLAGECILERDLHCASFLGLRNGLVETIEKRCLELFGRDYKYSVIHNTNGEVCGHYPQQIVFLEYESTELHKDRFESTVQITKLQDLVNRSKMARCRGRFVCPVILYNGKHICRSSTLAGWGELYGRTGYNYIFSGGTDDTWGAESEPEVPEDDSVRNGDSQLFDKVRGLDIKLLRYLSVHYICDLMVENKKVKFGLNVTSSEKVDKAQRYADFTLLSVPYPGCEFFKDYKDRDYTAEGLVFNWNQDFVDAPLTIPACFTKNLNINWSEYQSWDLVHQTQNYLKLLLHIINSDDESGLLVHCISGWDRTPLFVSLLRLSLWADGAVHASLEPAEILYLTIAYDWFLFGHMLPDRLTKGEEIFFFCFNFLKHIVSEKFSAMKKQRRKNSHFKETDFTVDDLCKLSKLLPWRHSSLLSICYMRIEVCFIHCEYSGGMLRHSFFKDPCKFLLCTTVLISCKCHVNECDTLYS
;
A
#
# COMPACT_ATOMS: atom_id res chain seq x y z
N MET A 1 34.28 -2.54 -22.29
CA MET A 1 32.96 -2.00 -22.66
C MET A 1 32.31 -1.50 -21.38
N ASN A 2 31.99 -0.20 -21.31
CA ASN A 2 31.91 0.60 -20.09
C ASN A 2 30.78 0.22 -19.11
N VAL A 3 31.16 -0.32 -17.95
CA VAL A 3 30.30 -0.59 -16.78
C VAL A 3 29.68 0.71 -16.19
N HIS A 4 30.30 1.86 -16.46
CA HIS A 4 29.78 3.18 -16.04
C HIS A 4 28.56 3.67 -16.83
N LYS A 5 28.25 3.09 -18.00
CA LYS A 5 27.08 3.51 -18.81
C LYS A 5 25.78 2.83 -18.35
N LEU A 6 25.88 1.61 -17.81
CA LEU A 6 24.74 0.82 -17.34
C LEU A 6 24.23 1.24 -15.95
N ALA A 7 25.10 1.79 -15.10
CA ALA A 7 24.69 2.34 -13.80
C ALA A 7 23.90 3.66 -13.94
N GLY A 8 24.17 4.43 -15.00
CA GLY A 8 23.43 5.65 -15.32
C GLY A 8 22.02 5.38 -15.85
N GLU A 9 21.83 4.29 -16.60
CA GLU A 9 20.52 3.96 -17.20
C GLU A 9 19.50 3.44 -16.18
N CYS A 10 19.92 2.86 -15.05
CA CYS A 10 19.03 2.54 -13.92
C CYS A 10 18.55 3.77 -13.13
N ILE A 11 19.17 4.93 -13.34
CA ILE A 11 18.83 6.21 -12.67
C ILE A 11 18.07 7.16 -13.64
N LEU A 12 18.06 6.86 -14.94
CA LEU A 12 17.49 7.69 -16.01
C LEU A 12 16.05 7.34 -16.43
N GLU A 13 15.29 6.61 -15.62
CA GLU A 13 13.83 6.49 -15.79
C GLU A 13 13.05 7.67 -15.19
N ARG A 14 13.75 8.75 -14.82
CA ARG A 14 13.17 10.08 -14.66
C ARG A 14 13.59 10.95 -15.85
N ASP A 15 12.59 11.62 -16.39
CA ASP A 15 12.65 12.69 -17.40
C ASP A 15 12.65 12.24 -18.86
N LEU A 16 11.44 12.12 -19.43
CA LEU A 16 11.09 12.70 -20.73
C LEU A 16 9.58 12.55 -20.99
N HIS A 17 8.79 13.51 -20.50
CA HIS A 17 7.83 14.24 -21.32
C HIS A 17 7.19 15.40 -20.52
N CYS A 18 7.40 16.61 -21.04
CA CYS A 18 6.52 17.79 -20.95
C CYS A 18 6.77 18.82 -19.83
N ALA A 19 7.82 19.64 -20.02
CA ALA A 19 8.17 20.79 -19.16
C ALA A 19 7.13 21.95 -19.15
N SER A 20 6.18 22.01 -20.10
CA SER A 20 5.04 22.94 -20.06
C SER A 20 3.82 22.40 -19.32
N PHE A 21 3.77 21.09 -19.06
CA PHE A 21 2.69 20.39 -18.34
C PHE A 21 2.96 20.27 -16.83
N LEU A 22 4.21 20.43 -16.40
CA LEU A 22 4.64 20.28 -15.00
C LEU A 22 3.97 21.29 -14.05
N GLY A 23 3.78 22.53 -14.46
CA GLY A 23 3.10 23.54 -13.64
C GLY A 23 1.62 23.23 -13.39
N LEU A 24 0.92 22.71 -14.39
CA LEU A 24 -0.49 22.27 -14.29
C LEU A 24 -0.63 20.94 -13.53
N ARG A 25 0.34 20.02 -13.68
CA ARG A 25 0.38 18.75 -12.94
C ARG A 25 0.61 18.96 -11.44
N ASN A 26 1.48 19.88 -11.06
CA ASN A 26 1.75 20.18 -9.65
C ASN A 26 0.51 20.73 -8.95
N GLY A 27 -0.20 21.69 -9.54
CA GLY A 27 -1.42 22.24 -8.95
C GLY A 27 -2.55 21.20 -8.78
N LEU A 28 -2.65 20.23 -9.70
CA LEU A 28 -3.59 19.12 -9.56
C LEU A 28 -3.20 18.18 -8.42
N VAL A 29 -1.93 17.80 -8.32
CA VAL A 29 -1.43 16.93 -7.24
C VAL A 29 -1.63 17.59 -5.87
N GLU A 30 -1.33 18.88 -5.76
CA GLU A 30 -1.57 19.68 -4.55
C GLU A 30 -3.06 19.73 -4.18
N THR A 31 -3.95 19.87 -5.17
CA THR A 31 -5.40 19.84 -4.95
C THR A 31 -5.85 18.48 -4.44
N ILE A 32 -5.33 17.40 -5.02
CA ILE A 32 -5.66 16.03 -4.62
C ILE A 32 -5.20 15.77 -3.19
N GLU A 33 -3.96 16.13 -2.89
CA GLU A 33 -3.34 15.98 -1.57
C GLU A 33 -4.07 16.80 -0.51
N LYS A 34 -4.38 18.07 -0.80
CA LYS A 34 -5.18 18.92 0.09
C LYS A 34 -6.54 18.28 0.40
N ARG A 35 -7.21 17.72 -0.62
CA ARG A 35 -8.48 17.02 -0.42
C ARG A 35 -8.32 15.79 0.48
N CYS A 36 -7.26 15.00 0.32
CA CYS A 36 -6.97 13.89 1.21
C CYS A 36 -6.79 14.36 2.67
N LEU A 37 -6.02 15.44 2.89
CA LEU A 37 -5.82 16.02 4.22
C LEU A 37 -7.13 16.52 4.85
N GLU A 38 -8.00 17.17 4.07
CA GLU A 38 -9.35 17.57 4.52
C GLU A 38 -10.19 16.37 4.96
N LEU A 39 -10.15 15.26 4.21
CA LEU A 39 -10.88 14.03 4.55
C LEU A 39 -10.34 13.38 5.82
N PHE A 40 -9.01 13.27 5.98
CA PHE A 40 -8.40 12.79 7.22
C PHE A 40 -8.78 13.66 8.41
N GLY A 41 -8.81 14.98 8.24
CA GLY A 41 -9.11 15.94 9.31
C GLY A 41 -10.55 15.92 9.84
N ARG A 42 -11.46 15.17 9.21
CA ARG A 42 -12.83 15.03 9.71
C ARG A 42 -12.93 14.11 10.92
N ASP A 43 -12.18 13.01 10.89
CA ASP A 43 -12.23 11.96 11.92
C ASP A 43 -10.95 11.88 12.77
N TYR A 44 -9.89 12.60 12.42
CA TYR A 44 -8.59 12.48 13.08
C TYR A 44 -7.95 13.83 13.39
N LYS A 45 -7.29 13.90 14.56
CA LYS A 45 -6.21 14.86 14.75
C LYS A 45 -4.98 14.30 14.07
N TYR A 46 -4.34 15.11 13.23
CA TYR A 46 -3.15 14.69 12.50
C TYR A 46 -2.05 15.75 12.52
N SER A 47 -0.84 15.27 12.36
CA SER A 47 0.36 16.04 12.00
C SER A 47 0.77 15.70 10.57
N VAL A 48 1.65 16.52 10.00
CA VAL A 48 2.20 16.31 8.65
C VAL A 48 3.69 16.01 8.77
N ILE A 49 4.12 14.91 8.16
CA ILE A 49 5.52 14.64 7.86
C ILE A 49 5.81 15.29 6.51
N HIS A 50 6.76 16.21 6.49
CA HIS A 50 7.12 16.96 5.30
C HIS A 50 8.07 16.14 4.42
N ASN A 51 7.68 15.98 3.16
CA ASN A 51 8.47 15.38 2.09
C ASN A 51 8.55 16.36 0.92
N THR A 52 8.95 17.59 1.24
CA THR A 52 9.11 18.71 0.30
C THR A 52 9.90 18.25 -0.91
N ASN A 53 9.36 18.46 -2.11
CA ASN A 53 9.99 18.06 -3.39
C ASN A 53 10.40 16.57 -3.49
N GLY A 54 9.87 15.69 -2.63
CA GLY A 54 10.24 14.27 -2.61
C GLY A 54 11.63 13.97 -2.04
N GLU A 55 12.23 14.89 -1.26
CA GLU A 55 13.58 14.77 -0.70
C GLU A 55 13.77 13.57 0.25
N VAL A 56 12.69 13.16 0.92
CA VAL A 56 12.69 11.96 1.76
C VAL A 56 12.42 10.74 0.91
N CYS A 57 11.33 10.77 0.15
CA CYS A 57 10.97 9.74 -0.80
C CYS A 57 10.24 10.32 -2.00
N GLY A 58 10.84 10.25 -3.18
CA GLY A 58 10.25 10.75 -4.42
C GLY A 58 9.06 9.95 -4.96
N HIS A 59 8.55 8.97 -4.21
CA HIS A 59 7.38 8.15 -4.54
C HIS A 59 6.28 8.23 -3.47
N TYR A 60 6.44 9.11 -2.47
CA TYR A 60 5.44 9.40 -1.45
C TYR A 60 4.87 10.82 -1.65
N PRO A 61 3.70 11.13 -1.06
CA PRO A 61 3.13 12.47 -1.09
C PRO A 61 4.08 13.52 -0.51
N GLN A 62 3.87 14.80 -0.83
CA GLN A 62 4.67 15.91 -0.27
C GLN A 62 4.31 16.18 1.20
N GLN A 63 3.05 15.94 1.54
CA GLN A 63 2.47 16.07 2.87
C GLN A 63 1.93 14.71 3.30
N ILE A 64 2.74 13.99 4.06
CA ILE A 64 2.40 12.65 4.52
C ILE A 64 1.66 12.79 5.84
N VAL A 65 0.42 12.28 5.89
CA VAL A 65 -0.39 12.37 7.11
C VAL A 65 0.16 11.43 8.19
N PHE A 66 0.28 11.95 9.41
CA PHE A 66 0.49 11.18 10.63
C PHE A 66 -0.73 11.35 11.53
N LEU A 67 -1.56 10.31 11.62
CA LEU A 67 -2.78 10.33 12.42
C LEU A 67 -2.43 10.13 13.89
N GLU A 68 -2.61 11.15 14.73
CA GLU A 68 -2.19 11.10 16.13
C GLU A 68 -3.22 10.38 17.01
N TYR A 69 -4.49 10.74 16.85
CA TYR A 69 -5.63 10.14 17.54
C TYR A 69 -6.93 10.42 16.80
N GLU A 70 -7.94 9.60 17.06
CA GLU A 70 -9.30 9.79 16.55
C GLU A 70 -9.95 11.02 17.20
N SER A 71 -10.41 11.96 16.37
CA SER A 71 -11.06 13.20 16.81
C SER A 71 -12.58 12.97 16.85
N THR A 72 -13.11 12.72 18.05
CA THR A 72 -14.56 12.78 18.28
C THR A 72 -14.93 14.17 18.81
N GLU A 73 -16.13 14.66 18.46
CA GLU A 73 -16.59 16.01 18.85
C GLU A 73 -16.51 16.29 20.37
N LEU A 74 -16.57 15.24 21.20
CA LEU A 74 -16.51 15.31 22.66
C LEU A 74 -15.09 15.44 23.23
N HIS A 75 -14.05 15.12 22.46
CA HIS A 75 -12.67 14.99 22.95
C HIS A 75 -11.66 15.98 22.32
N LYS A 76 -12.13 16.91 21.45
CA LYS A 76 -11.27 17.87 20.73
C LYS A 76 -10.31 18.69 21.61
N ASP A 77 -10.66 18.92 22.88
CA ASP A 77 -9.88 19.77 23.81
C ASP A 77 -9.29 19.02 25.02
N ARG A 78 -9.36 17.68 25.09
CA ARG A 78 -8.94 16.92 26.30
C ARG A 78 -7.68 16.09 26.15
N PHE A 79 -7.20 15.83 24.93
CA PHE A 79 -6.02 15.01 24.68
C PHE A 79 -4.93 15.83 23.98
N GLU A 80 -3.82 16.03 24.69
CA GLU A 80 -2.57 16.48 24.06
C GLU A 80 -1.83 15.27 23.49
N SER A 81 -1.45 15.37 22.24
CA SER A 81 -0.66 14.35 21.57
C SER A 81 0.70 14.23 22.23
N THR A 82 1.10 12.99 22.54
CA THR A 82 2.42 12.68 23.07
C THR A 82 3.49 12.61 21.96
N VAL A 83 3.09 12.71 20.70
CA VAL A 83 3.98 12.52 19.55
C VAL A 83 4.79 13.78 19.27
N GLN A 84 6.11 13.63 19.32
CA GLN A 84 7.05 14.66 18.92
C GLN A 84 7.27 14.60 17.41
N ILE A 85 6.47 15.34 16.65
CA ILE A 85 6.53 15.33 15.17
C ILE A 85 7.93 15.66 14.62
N THR A 86 8.68 16.55 15.29
CA THR A 86 10.07 16.88 14.92
C THR A 86 11.00 15.68 15.04
N LYS A 87 10.83 14.87 16.10
CA LYS A 87 11.58 13.62 16.29
C LYS A 87 11.18 12.57 15.26
N LEU A 88 9.89 12.48 14.93
CA LEU A 88 9.42 11.59 13.86
C LEU A 88 10.02 11.98 12.51
N GLN A 89 10.03 13.28 12.18
CA GLN A 89 10.67 13.81 10.96
C GLN A 89 12.16 13.47 10.90
N ASP A 90 12.91 13.60 12.01
CA ASP A 90 14.32 13.19 12.09
C ASP A 90 14.49 11.68 11.81
N LEU A 91 13.69 10.84 12.47
CA LEU A 91 13.75 9.39 12.26
C LEU A 91 13.43 8.99 10.83
N VAL A 92 12.44 9.63 10.21
CA VAL A 92 12.08 9.44 8.79
C VAL A 92 13.23 9.84 7.88
N ASN A 93 13.81 11.03 8.07
CA ASN A 93 14.94 11.51 7.27
C ASN A 93 16.16 10.58 7.34
N ARG A 94 16.42 10.02 8.53
CA ARG A 94 17.58 9.16 8.77
C ARG A 94 17.37 7.72 8.30
N SER A 95 16.13 7.22 8.34
CA SER A 95 15.80 5.85 7.93
C SER A 95 15.52 5.69 6.43
N LYS A 96 15.39 6.79 5.67
CA LYS A 96 15.00 6.76 4.25
C LYS A 96 15.82 5.83 3.36
N MET A 97 17.09 5.58 3.69
CA MET A 97 17.96 4.69 2.90
C MET A 97 17.78 3.20 3.18
N ALA A 98 17.09 2.83 4.26
CA ALA A 98 17.00 1.43 4.66
C ALA A 98 16.16 0.59 3.71
N ARG A 99 15.12 1.17 3.12
CA ARG A 99 14.17 0.42 2.30
C ARG A 99 14.29 0.78 0.82
N CYS A 100 13.95 -0.17 -0.03
CA CYS A 100 14.01 0.00 -1.48
C CYS A 100 13.28 1.27 -1.95
N ARG A 101 13.80 1.91 -3.00
CA ARG A 101 13.28 3.16 -3.57
C ARG A 101 13.18 4.34 -2.58
N GLY A 102 13.86 4.24 -1.43
CA GLY A 102 13.80 5.24 -0.37
C GLY A 102 12.49 5.19 0.43
N ARG A 103 11.70 4.12 0.29
CA ARG A 103 10.33 4.04 0.82
C ARG A 103 10.35 3.61 2.28
N PHE A 104 10.71 4.54 3.15
CA PHE A 104 10.67 4.39 4.60
C PHE A 104 9.29 3.95 5.11
N VAL A 105 9.25 3.42 6.33
CA VAL A 105 8.02 2.94 6.98
C VAL A 105 7.07 4.11 7.21
N CYS A 106 5.93 4.10 6.53
CA CYS A 106 4.98 5.21 6.55
C CYS A 106 3.64 4.77 7.16
N PRO A 107 3.18 5.41 8.25
CA PRO A 107 1.85 5.14 8.82
C PRO A 107 0.76 5.69 7.89
N VAL A 108 -0.31 4.90 7.68
CA VAL A 108 -1.38 5.24 6.72
C VAL A 108 -2.79 5.02 7.23
N ILE A 109 -2.96 4.20 8.28
CA ILE A 109 -4.23 4.00 8.98
C ILE A 109 -3.93 3.99 10.48
N LEU A 110 -4.79 4.64 11.26
CA LEU A 110 -4.83 4.52 12.72
C LEU A 110 -6.13 3.83 13.08
N TYR A 111 -6.04 2.76 13.85
CA TYR A 111 -7.19 1.98 14.32
C TYR A 111 -6.91 1.47 15.73
N ASN A 112 -7.81 1.78 16.69
CA ASN A 112 -7.66 1.40 18.10
C ASN A 112 -6.28 1.77 18.68
N GLY A 113 -5.77 2.96 18.38
CA GLY A 113 -4.44 3.42 18.83
C GLY A 113 -3.25 2.76 18.13
N LYS A 114 -3.48 1.82 17.21
CA LYS A 114 -2.42 1.11 16.46
C LYS A 114 -2.22 1.70 15.08
N HIS A 115 -0.96 1.89 14.71
CA HIS A 115 -0.61 2.29 13.35
C HIS A 115 -0.49 1.09 12.42
N ILE A 116 -1.23 1.13 11.31
CA ILE A 116 -0.96 0.31 10.14
C ILE A 116 -0.06 1.13 9.22
N CYS A 117 1.13 0.61 9.00
CA CYS A 117 2.18 1.18 8.19
C CYS A 117 2.34 0.43 6.88
N ARG A 118 2.90 1.12 5.90
CA ARG A 118 3.28 0.56 4.60
C ARG A 118 4.72 0.92 4.25
N SER A 119 5.34 0.09 3.44
CA SER A 119 6.70 0.34 2.96
C SER A 119 7.04 -0.55 1.76
N SER A 120 8.28 -0.44 1.28
CA SER A 120 8.92 -1.48 0.48
C SER A 120 9.72 -2.44 1.37
N THR A 121 10.30 -3.48 0.76
CA THR A 121 11.28 -4.33 1.43
C THR A 121 12.60 -3.59 1.69
N LEU A 122 13.52 -4.26 2.38
CA LEU A 122 14.87 -3.78 2.69
C LEU A 122 15.75 -3.61 1.44
N ALA A 123 16.45 -2.47 1.33
CA ALA A 123 17.38 -2.15 0.25
C ALA A 123 18.58 -3.11 0.20
N GLY A 124 18.94 -3.60 -0.99
CA GLY A 124 20.11 -4.46 -1.17
C GLY A 124 21.44 -3.68 -1.22
N TRP A 125 22.54 -4.43 -1.31
CA TRP A 125 23.91 -3.91 -1.41
C TRP A 125 24.09 -2.90 -2.54
N GLY A 126 23.73 -3.28 -3.76
CA GLY A 126 23.90 -2.42 -4.94
C GLY A 126 23.10 -1.12 -4.86
N GLU A 127 21.91 -1.16 -4.24
CA GLU A 127 21.08 0.01 -4.06
C GLU A 127 21.64 0.96 -2.98
N LEU A 128 22.14 0.41 -1.87
CA LEU A 128 22.71 1.20 -0.78
C LEU A 128 23.99 1.91 -1.24
N TYR A 129 24.91 1.20 -1.90
CA TYR A 129 26.17 1.77 -2.39
C TYR A 129 25.97 2.69 -3.59
N GLY A 130 25.05 2.34 -4.49
CA GLY A 130 24.69 3.23 -5.60
C GLY A 130 24.19 4.58 -5.10
N ARG A 131 23.42 4.61 -3.99
CA ARG A 131 22.94 5.86 -3.36
C ARG A 131 24.01 6.58 -2.54
N THR A 132 24.78 5.86 -1.72
CA THR A 132 25.83 6.47 -0.89
C THR A 132 26.95 7.04 -1.76
N GLY A 133 27.35 6.35 -2.84
CA GLY A 133 28.32 6.83 -3.81
C GLY A 133 27.83 8.05 -4.61
N TYR A 134 26.54 8.11 -4.95
CA TYR A 134 25.96 9.29 -5.60
C TYR A 134 25.92 10.50 -4.67
N ASN A 135 25.53 10.31 -3.40
CA ASN A 135 25.56 11.38 -2.41
C ASN A 135 26.99 11.87 -2.14
N TYR A 136 27.99 10.98 -2.14
CA TYR A 136 29.39 11.37 -1.93
C TYR A 136 29.98 12.13 -3.12
N ILE A 137 29.61 11.78 -4.36
CA ILE A 137 30.17 12.36 -5.58
C ILE A 137 29.45 13.66 -6.00
N PHE A 138 28.14 13.80 -5.73
CA PHE A 138 27.34 14.93 -6.21
C PHE A 138 26.92 15.94 -5.12
N SER A 139 27.12 15.65 -3.82
CA SER A 139 26.83 16.62 -2.74
C SER A 139 27.99 17.58 -2.45
N GLY A 140 28.82 17.86 -3.46
CA GLY A 140 29.76 18.98 -3.50
C GLY A 140 30.35 19.42 -2.16
N GLY A 141 31.09 18.55 -1.47
CA GLY A 141 32.05 18.93 -0.42
C GLY A 141 31.58 19.97 0.61
N THR A 142 30.32 19.97 1.04
CA THR A 142 29.90 20.74 2.21
C THR A 142 29.71 19.80 3.39
N ASP A 143 30.59 20.02 4.35
CA ASP A 143 30.78 19.33 5.61
C ASP A 143 29.51 19.24 6.45
N ASP A 144 28.95 18.04 6.54
CA ASP A 144 28.04 17.62 7.62
C ASP A 144 28.55 16.28 8.17
N THR A 145 29.83 16.27 8.53
CA THR A 145 30.46 15.19 9.30
C THR A 145 30.03 15.31 10.76
N TRP A 146 28.76 15.03 11.07
CA TRP A 146 28.28 15.02 12.45
C TRP A 146 28.68 13.72 13.16
N GLY A 147 29.79 13.79 13.91
CA GLY A 147 30.06 12.98 15.09
C GLY A 147 30.92 11.74 14.91
N ALA A 148 32.13 11.87 14.40
CA ALA A 148 33.23 10.95 14.72
C ALA A 148 34.17 11.69 15.67
N GLU A 149 34.05 11.42 16.97
CA GLU A 149 35.14 11.75 17.89
C GLU A 149 36.37 10.94 17.48
N SER A 150 37.49 11.64 17.45
CA SER A 150 38.80 11.26 16.93
C SER A 150 39.39 9.99 17.57
N GLU A 151 39.77 9.03 16.73
CA GLU A 151 40.80 8.02 17.04
C GLU A 151 41.68 7.83 15.77
N PRO A 152 43.00 7.61 15.92
CA PRO A 152 44.00 7.91 14.90
C PRO A 152 44.12 6.86 13.79
N GLU A 153 44.58 7.34 12.63
CA GLU A 153 44.84 6.62 11.39
C GLU A 153 45.76 5.40 11.56
N VAL A 154 45.36 4.26 11.00
CA VAL A 154 46.21 3.07 10.76
C VAL A 154 46.05 2.64 9.30
N PRO A 155 47.13 2.27 8.58
CA PRO A 155 47.09 2.11 7.13
C PRO A 155 46.32 0.87 6.66
N GLU A 156 45.74 1.01 5.47
CA GLU A 156 44.88 0.07 4.76
C GLU A 156 45.54 -1.27 4.43
N ASP A 157 44.82 -2.39 4.66
CA ASP A 157 44.73 -3.53 3.70
C ASP A 157 43.55 -4.52 3.96
N ASP A 158 42.64 -4.28 4.92
CA ASP A 158 41.49 -5.19 5.20
C ASP A 158 40.15 -4.45 5.48
N SER A 159 40.11 -3.14 5.23
CA SER A 159 39.08 -2.22 5.76
C SER A 159 37.71 -2.26 5.08
N VAL A 160 37.62 -2.77 3.84
CA VAL A 160 36.39 -2.68 3.04
C VAL A 160 35.26 -3.53 3.63
N ARG A 161 35.55 -4.79 4.01
CA ARG A 161 34.54 -5.71 4.57
C ARG A 161 34.01 -5.30 5.95
N ASN A 162 34.78 -4.53 6.71
CA ASN A 162 34.40 -4.14 8.07
C ASN A 162 33.52 -2.87 8.07
N GLY A 163 33.80 -1.90 7.20
CA GLY A 163 32.93 -0.72 7.00
C GLY A 163 31.56 -1.10 6.41
N ASP A 164 31.56 -2.12 5.56
CA ASP A 164 30.39 -2.71 4.91
C ASP A 164 29.33 -3.23 5.91
N SER A 165 29.75 -3.98 6.94
CA SER A 165 28.85 -4.46 8.00
C SER A 165 28.32 -3.30 8.86
N GLN A 166 29.20 -2.36 9.21
CA GLN A 166 28.85 -1.20 10.05
C GLN A 166 27.82 -0.29 9.38
N LEU A 167 27.91 -0.08 8.05
CA LEU A 167 26.92 0.70 7.31
C LEU A 167 25.54 0.03 7.33
N PHE A 168 25.48 -1.28 7.10
CA PHE A 168 24.23 -2.04 7.18
C PHE A 168 23.64 -1.97 8.59
N ASP A 169 24.43 -2.21 9.62
CA ASP A 169 23.96 -2.15 11.00
C ASP A 169 23.45 -0.76 11.37
N LYS A 170 24.12 0.30 10.92
CA LYS A 170 23.66 1.68 11.10
C LYS A 170 22.33 1.93 10.39
N VAL A 171 22.22 1.61 9.11
CA VAL A 171 21.03 1.88 8.29
C VAL A 171 19.83 1.03 8.75
N ARG A 172 20.05 -0.25 9.04
CA ARG A 172 19.01 -1.14 9.60
C ARG A 172 18.60 -0.74 11.00
N GLY A 173 19.55 -0.31 11.83
CA GLY A 173 19.27 0.22 13.15
C GLY A 173 18.37 1.46 13.11
N LEU A 174 18.50 2.31 12.09
CA LEU A 174 17.61 3.46 11.89
C LEU A 174 16.19 3.05 11.45
N ASP A 175 16.05 2.04 10.58
CA ASP A 175 14.74 1.46 10.22
C ASP A 175 14.05 0.88 11.46
N ILE A 176 14.77 0.10 12.26
CA ILE A 176 14.28 -0.51 13.50
C ILE A 176 13.85 0.56 14.51
N LYS A 177 14.61 1.65 14.63
CA LYS A 177 14.23 2.80 15.49
C LYS A 177 12.93 3.43 15.03
N LEU A 178 12.72 3.61 13.72
CA LEU A 178 11.47 4.15 13.18
C LEU A 178 10.30 3.17 13.41
N LEU A 179 10.49 1.89 13.13
CA LEU A 179 9.49 0.84 13.38
C LEU A 179 9.03 0.86 14.84
N ARG A 180 9.97 0.87 15.79
CA ARG A 180 9.68 0.93 17.22
C ARG A 180 9.01 2.25 17.63
N TYR A 181 9.38 3.37 17.02
CA TYR A 181 8.73 4.66 17.29
C TYR A 181 7.27 4.68 16.83
N LEU A 182 6.95 3.98 15.74
CA LEU A 182 5.58 3.79 15.24
C LEU A 182 4.85 2.62 15.93
N SER A 183 5.41 2.07 17.00
CA SER A 183 4.90 0.91 17.74
C SER A 183 4.68 -0.33 16.86
N VAL A 184 5.36 -0.46 15.72
CA VAL A 184 5.23 -1.63 14.85
C VAL A 184 5.90 -2.83 15.52
N HIS A 185 5.17 -3.93 15.65
CA HIS A 185 5.72 -5.22 16.08
C HIS A 185 5.51 -6.30 15.02
N TYR A 186 4.41 -6.23 14.27
CA TYR A 186 4.07 -7.18 13.21
C TYR A 186 4.57 -6.69 11.86
N ILE A 187 5.31 -7.53 11.13
CA ILE A 187 5.78 -7.23 9.77
C ILE A 187 5.23 -8.29 8.81
N CYS A 188 4.32 -7.86 7.94
CA CYS A 188 3.71 -8.65 6.88
C CYS A 188 4.50 -8.46 5.57
N ASP A 189 5.23 -9.51 5.20
CA ASP A 189 6.00 -9.58 3.96
C ASP A 189 5.23 -10.37 2.89
N LEU A 190 4.81 -9.67 1.84
CA LEU A 190 4.06 -10.22 0.71
C LEU A 190 4.96 -10.80 -0.40
N MET A 191 6.30 -10.79 -0.23
CA MET A 191 7.23 -11.28 -1.25
C MET A 191 7.20 -12.79 -1.39
N VAL A 192 7.12 -13.26 -2.64
CA VAL A 192 7.29 -14.67 -3.01
C VAL A 192 8.77 -15.08 -3.02
N GLU A 193 9.66 -14.09 -3.01
CA GLU A 193 11.09 -14.27 -2.98
C GLU A 193 11.72 -13.84 -1.64
N ASN A 194 12.84 -14.47 -1.26
CA ASN A 194 13.70 -14.06 -0.14
C ASN A 194 14.54 -12.84 -0.49
N LYS A 195 15.01 -12.79 -1.74
CA LYS A 195 15.78 -11.69 -2.32
C LYS A 195 15.33 -11.47 -3.74
N LYS A 196 15.17 -10.21 -4.14
CA LYS A 196 14.89 -9.91 -5.55
C LYS A 196 16.21 -9.82 -6.32
N VAL A 197 16.30 -10.58 -7.39
CA VAL A 197 17.38 -10.47 -8.38
C VAL A 197 16.90 -9.65 -9.57
N LYS A 198 17.72 -8.69 -10.01
CA LYS A 198 17.58 -8.02 -11.31
C LYS A 198 18.92 -8.02 -12.02
N PHE A 199 18.96 -8.40 -13.29
CA PHE A 199 20.19 -8.46 -14.09
C PHE A 199 21.33 -9.24 -13.42
N GLY A 200 21.01 -10.34 -12.73
CA GLY A 200 21.99 -11.16 -12.00
C GLY A 200 22.46 -10.60 -10.65
N LEU A 201 21.97 -9.43 -10.23
CA LEU A 201 22.32 -8.80 -8.95
C LEU A 201 21.16 -8.85 -7.95
N ASN A 202 21.48 -9.18 -6.70
CA ASN A 202 20.53 -9.04 -5.58
C ASN A 202 20.28 -7.56 -5.31
N VAL A 203 19.11 -7.07 -5.73
CA VAL A 203 18.73 -5.67 -5.58
C VAL A 203 18.02 -5.41 -4.26
N THR A 204 17.34 -6.41 -3.69
CA THR A 204 16.60 -6.27 -2.43
C THR A 204 16.73 -7.52 -1.56
N SER A 205 16.52 -7.38 -0.25
CA SER A 205 16.39 -8.49 0.69
C SER A 205 15.12 -8.34 1.53
N SER A 206 14.59 -9.43 2.04
CA SER A 206 13.55 -9.40 3.08
C SER A 206 14.16 -9.56 4.46
N GLU A 207 13.47 -9.02 5.46
CA GLU A 207 13.67 -9.22 6.90
C GLU A 207 13.83 -10.72 7.23
N LYS A 208 13.11 -11.60 6.51
CA LYS A 208 13.11 -13.06 6.73
C LYS A 208 14.47 -13.74 6.48
N VAL A 209 15.36 -13.10 5.74
CA VAL A 209 16.72 -13.61 5.46
C VAL A 209 17.81 -12.71 6.05
N ASP A 210 17.48 -11.92 7.08
CA ASP A 210 18.46 -11.14 7.81
C ASP A 210 19.35 -12.05 8.67
N LYS A 211 20.55 -12.36 8.17
CA LYS A 211 21.53 -13.21 8.85
C LYS A 211 21.98 -12.66 10.20
N ALA A 212 21.93 -11.35 10.38
CA ALA A 212 22.31 -10.68 11.62
C ALA A 212 21.19 -10.68 12.67
N GLN A 213 20.00 -11.21 12.32
CA GLN A 213 18.85 -11.32 13.22
C GLN A 213 18.45 -9.98 13.87
N ARG A 214 18.65 -8.86 13.16
CA ARG A 214 18.38 -7.51 13.70
C ARG A 214 16.89 -7.26 13.89
N TYR A 215 16.07 -7.96 13.11
CA TYR A 215 14.61 -7.89 13.17
C TYR A 215 13.99 -8.99 14.05
N ALA A 216 14.77 -9.72 14.85
CA ALA A 216 14.27 -10.84 15.65
C ALA A 216 13.25 -10.44 16.74
N ASP A 217 13.27 -9.18 17.18
CA ASP A 217 12.28 -8.64 18.14
C ASP A 217 10.91 -8.37 17.50
N PHE A 218 10.81 -8.44 16.18
CA PHE A 218 9.55 -8.27 15.45
C PHE A 218 8.97 -9.63 15.10
N THR A 219 7.64 -9.70 15.08
CA THR A 219 6.94 -10.88 14.61
C THR A 219 6.78 -10.81 13.09
N LEU A 220 7.62 -11.57 12.38
CA LEU A 220 7.60 -11.65 10.92
C LEU A 220 6.53 -12.63 10.41
N LEU A 221 5.73 -12.18 9.46
CA LEU A 221 4.71 -12.94 8.75
C LEU A 221 5.12 -13.03 7.28
N SER A 222 5.66 -14.18 6.87
CA SER A 222 5.96 -14.44 5.45
C SER A 222 4.67 -14.93 4.79
N VAL A 223 3.99 -14.07 4.05
CA VAL A 223 2.70 -14.34 3.41
C VAL A 223 2.82 -14.10 1.89
N PRO A 224 3.53 -14.99 1.18
CA PRO A 224 3.88 -14.75 -0.22
C PRO A 224 2.63 -14.56 -1.08
N TYR A 225 2.59 -13.48 -1.86
CA TYR A 225 1.44 -13.14 -2.68
C TYR A 225 1.86 -12.78 -4.13
N PRO A 226 1.08 -13.17 -5.16
CA PRO A 226 1.46 -12.99 -6.56
C PRO A 226 1.84 -11.55 -6.93
N GLY A 227 2.88 -11.40 -7.77
CA GLY A 227 3.32 -10.10 -8.30
C GLY A 227 2.31 -9.45 -9.25
N CYS A 228 2.57 -8.21 -9.67
CA CYS A 228 1.67 -7.50 -10.58
C CYS A 228 1.54 -8.19 -11.95
N GLU A 229 2.59 -8.90 -12.36
CA GLU A 229 2.65 -9.68 -13.59
C GLU A 229 1.54 -10.73 -13.67
N PHE A 230 1.17 -11.35 -12.54
CA PHE A 230 0.10 -12.35 -12.46
C PHE A 230 -1.30 -11.76 -12.72
N PHE A 231 -1.46 -10.44 -12.56
CA PHE A 231 -2.74 -9.79 -12.82
C PHE A 231 -2.99 -9.56 -14.31
N LYS A 232 -2.03 -9.92 -15.17
CA LYS A 232 -2.27 -10.12 -16.61
C LYS A 232 -3.18 -11.33 -16.84
N ASP A 233 -2.91 -12.45 -16.20
CA ASP A 233 -3.74 -13.66 -16.32
C ASP A 233 -5.17 -13.40 -15.82
N TYR A 234 -5.31 -12.54 -14.82
CA TYR A 234 -6.61 -12.08 -14.34
C TYR A 234 -7.38 -11.27 -15.40
N LYS A 235 -6.69 -10.35 -16.10
CA LYS A 235 -7.27 -9.59 -17.22
C LYS A 235 -7.62 -10.53 -18.38
N ASP A 236 -6.72 -11.42 -18.75
CA ASP A 236 -6.87 -12.34 -19.88
C ASP A 236 -7.98 -13.38 -19.64
N ARG A 237 -8.47 -13.51 -18.40
CA ARG A 237 -9.66 -14.29 -18.00
C ARG A 237 -10.91 -13.43 -17.81
N ASP A 238 -11.04 -12.35 -18.56
CA ASP A 238 -12.17 -11.42 -18.49
C ASP A 238 -12.52 -11.00 -17.06
N TYR A 239 -11.49 -10.68 -16.27
CA TYR A 239 -11.65 -10.20 -14.90
C TYR A 239 -12.28 -11.22 -13.93
N THR A 240 -12.17 -12.52 -14.23
CA THR A 240 -12.61 -13.65 -13.38
C THR A 240 -11.44 -14.23 -12.57
N ALA A 241 -11.46 -13.99 -11.25
CA ALA A 241 -10.39 -14.41 -10.35
C ALA A 241 -10.64 -15.79 -9.70
N GLU A 242 -11.88 -16.26 -9.72
CA GLU A 242 -12.28 -17.58 -9.25
C GLU A 242 -11.60 -18.67 -10.08
N GLY A 243 -10.99 -19.63 -9.41
CA GLY A 243 -10.20 -20.69 -10.04
C GLY A 243 -8.88 -20.23 -10.68
N LEU A 244 -8.50 -18.95 -10.59
CA LEU A 244 -7.19 -18.47 -11.04
C LEU A 244 -6.13 -18.74 -9.96
N VAL A 245 -5.35 -19.80 -10.14
CA VAL A 245 -4.32 -20.25 -9.18
C VAL A 245 -2.93 -19.80 -9.64
N PHE A 246 -2.14 -19.22 -8.73
CA PHE A 246 -0.76 -18.83 -9.02
C PHE A 246 0.13 -20.05 -9.20
N ASN A 247 1.01 -20.02 -10.20
CA ASN A 247 1.99 -21.10 -10.37
C ASN A 247 3.12 -20.95 -9.33
N TRP A 248 3.10 -21.78 -8.29
CA TRP A 248 4.13 -21.78 -7.23
C TRP A 248 5.43 -22.48 -7.64
N ASN A 249 5.44 -23.22 -8.74
CA ASN A 249 6.60 -23.96 -9.24
C ASN A 249 7.43 -23.08 -10.18
N GLN A 250 7.81 -21.88 -9.72
CA GLN A 250 8.65 -20.94 -10.46
C GLN A 250 9.98 -20.75 -9.72
N ASP A 251 11.09 -20.66 -10.47
CA ASP A 251 12.45 -20.63 -9.88
C ASP A 251 12.70 -19.47 -8.92
N PHE A 252 11.99 -18.35 -9.10
CA PHE A 252 12.12 -17.18 -8.23
C PHE A 252 11.23 -17.26 -6.97
N VAL A 253 10.40 -18.28 -6.82
CA VAL A 253 9.52 -18.48 -5.67
C VAL A 253 10.25 -19.35 -4.65
N ASP A 254 10.90 -18.70 -3.68
CA ASP A 254 11.72 -19.35 -2.66
C ASP A 254 11.35 -18.96 -1.21
N ALA A 255 10.30 -18.15 -1.02
CA ALA A 255 9.79 -17.78 0.29
C ALA A 255 8.52 -18.57 0.65
N PRO A 256 8.58 -19.53 1.60
CA PRO A 256 7.40 -20.27 2.02
C PRO A 256 6.47 -19.41 2.89
N LEU A 257 5.19 -19.78 2.93
CA LEU A 257 4.24 -19.24 3.90
C LEU A 257 4.69 -19.61 5.32
N THR A 258 4.92 -18.60 6.15
CA THR A 258 5.29 -18.76 7.56
C THR A 258 4.48 -17.79 8.41
N ILE A 259 3.58 -18.33 9.23
CA ILE A 259 2.71 -17.58 10.14
C ILE A 259 2.94 -18.12 11.56
N PRO A 260 3.19 -17.26 12.57
CA PRO A 260 3.28 -17.68 13.96
C PRO A 260 2.02 -18.44 14.41
N ALA A 261 2.22 -19.52 15.17
CA ALA A 261 1.14 -20.42 15.59
C ALA A 261 0.06 -19.74 16.46
N CYS A 262 0.36 -18.59 17.08
CA CYS A 262 -0.63 -17.80 17.82
C CYS A 262 -1.74 -17.25 16.91
N PHE A 263 -1.47 -16.97 15.63
CA PHE A 263 -2.44 -16.40 14.69
C PHE A 263 -3.22 -17.45 13.89
N THR A 264 -2.72 -18.69 13.80
CA THR A 264 -3.34 -19.71 12.95
C THR A 264 -4.55 -20.39 13.62
N LYS A 265 -4.53 -20.54 14.95
CA LYS A 265 -5.53 -21.32 15.71
C LYS A 265 -6.96 -20.79 15.62
N ASN A 266 -7.14 -19.47 15.48
CA ASN A 266 -8.44 -18.82 15.59
C ASN A 266 -9.13 -18.55 14.25
N LEU A 267 -8.45 -18.78 13.12
CA LEU A 267 -8.94 -18.40 11.80
C LEU A 267 -9.64 -19.54 11.05
N ASN A 268 -9.50 -20.79 11.50
CA ASN A 268 -10.04 -21.98 10.83
C ASN A 268 -9.70 -22.03 9.32
N ILE A 269 -8.43 -21.74 8.98
CA ILE A 269 -7.90 -21.76 7.62
C ILE A 269 -6.85 -22.87 7.55
N ASN A 270 -6.93 -23.73 6.53
CA ASN A 270 -5.90 -24.74 6.28
C ASN A 270 -4.71 -24.11 5.53
N TRP A 271 -3.80 -23.48 6.26
CA TRP A 271 -2.62 -22.81 5.70
C TRP A 271 -1.69 -23.71 4.90
N SER A 272 -1.74 -25.04 5.10
CA SER A 272 -0.89 -25.98 4.34
C SER A 272 -1.26 -26.04 2.85
N GLU A 273 -2.49 -25.68 2.50
CA GLU A 273 -3.02 -25.71 1.14
C GLU A 273 -2.88 -24.38 0.39
N TYR A 274 -2.11 -23.42 0.93
CA TYR A 274 -2.04 -22.06 0.36
C TYR A 274 -1.64 -22.02 -1.11
N GLN A 275 -0.86 -23.00 -1.56
CA GLN A 275 -0.43 -23.11 -2.96
C GLN A 275 -1.54 -23.56 -3.92
N SER A 276 -2.63 -24.13 -3.40
CA SER A 276 -3.79 -24.57 -4.17
C SER A 276 -4.91 -23.53 -4.21
N TRP A 277 -4.83 -22.48 -3.39
CA TRP A 277 -5.86 -21.44 -3.36
C TRP A 277 -5.88 -20.64 -4.65
N ASP A 278 -7.07 -20.37 -5.15
CA ASP A 278 -7.24 -19.34 -6.17
C ASP A 278 -7.00 -17.94 -5.59
N LEU A 279 -6.87 -16.97 -6.49
CA LEU A 279 -6.58 -15.58 -6.16
C LEU A 279 -7.62 -15.00 -5.18
N VAL A 280 -8.88 -15.41 -5.28
CA VAL A 280 -9.94 -14.95 -4.38
C VAL A 280 -9.70 -15.50 -2.96
N HIS A 281 -9.59 -16.81 -2.82
CA HIS A 281 -9.38 -17.47 -1.53
C HIS A 281 -8.08 -17.02 -0.86
N GLN A 282 -7.00 -16.87 -1.62
CA GLN A 282 -5.73 -16.38 -1.09
C GLN A 282 -5.86 -14.96 -0.54
N THR A 283 -6.48 -14.05 -1.29
CA THR A 283 -6.68 -12.66 -0.88
C THR A 283 -7.61 -12.57 0.35
N GLN A 284 -8.69 -13.36 0.38
CA GLN A 284 -9.59 -13.44 1.52
C GLN A 284 -8.88 -13.93 2.79
N ASN A 285 -8.08 -15.00 2.69
CA ASN A 285 -7.39 -15.58 3.84
C ASN A 285 -6.32 -14.65 4.39
N TYR A 286 -5.59 -13.94 3.53
CA TYR A 286 -4.61 -12.96 3.97
C TYR A 286 -5.28 -11.72 4.57
N LEU A 287 -6.39 -11.23 4.00
CA LEU A 287 -7.16 -10.14 4.62
C LEU A 287 -7.67 -10.53 6.02
N LYS A 288 -8.22 -11.74 6.19
CA LYS A 288 -8.64 -12.26 7.50
C LYS A 288 -7.49 -12.33 8.50
N LEU A 289 -6.31 -12.74 8.05
CA LEU A 289 -5.11 -12.76 8.89
C LEU A 289 -4.74 -11.36 9.36
N LEU A 290 -4.69 -10.38 8.44
CA LEU A 290 -4.34 -9.00 8.78
C LEU A 290 -5.37 -8.38 9.72
N LEU A 291 -6.67 -8.58 9.47
CA LEU A 291 -7.74 -8.17 10.36
C LEU A 291 -7.62 -8.83 11.75
N HIS A 292 -7.26 -10.12 11.81
CA HIS A 292 -7.06 -10.80 13.09
C HIS A 292 -5.87 -10.24 13.88
N ILE A 293 -4.77 -9.91 13.20
CA ILE A 293 -3.57 -9.34 13.82
C ILE A 293 -3.86 -7.94 14.38
N ILE A 294 -4.48 -7.05 13.61
CA ILE A 294 -4.74 -5.68 14.11
C ILE A 294 -5.76 -5.66 15.26
N ASN A 295 -6.62 -6.68 15.36
CA ASN A 295 -7.56 -6.86 16.46
C ASN A 295 -7.01 -7.70 17.63
N SER A 296 -5.69 -7.95 17.70
CA SER A 296 -5.08 -8.53 18.91
C SER A 296 -5.23 -7.59 20.11
N ASP A 297 -5.19 -8.13 21.32
CA ASP A 297 -5.34 -7.34 22.57
C ASP A 297 -4.06 -6.59 23.00
N ASP A 298 -3.03 -6.54 22.15
CA ASP A 298 -1.81 -5.75 22.38
C ASP A 298 -1.95 -4.31 21.87
N GLU A 299 -0.91 -3.48 22.03
CA GLU A 299 -0.83 -2.12 21.48
C GLU A 299 0.06 -2.05 20.22
N SER A 300 0.22 -3.18 19.52
CA SER A 300 1.22 -3.32 18.46
C SER A 300 0.69 -2.96 17.08
N GLY A 301 1.41 -2.10 16.39
CA GLY A 301 1.20 -1.75 14.98
C GLY A 301 1.64 -2.85 14.00
N LEU A 302 1.22 -2.68 12.76
CA LEU A 302 1.44 -3.61 11.64
C LEU A 302 2.13 -2.89 10.49
N LEU A 303 3.21 -3.43 9.96
CA LEU A 303 3.78 -3.04 8.67
C LEU A 303 3.34 -4.02 7.59
N VAL A 304 2.78 -3.53 6.48
CA VAL A 304 2.54 -4.31 5.25
C VAL A 304 3.52 -3.86 4.17
N HIS A 305 4.29 -4.78 3.59
CA HIS A 305 5.21 -4.46 2.50
C HIS A 305 5.30 -5.56 1.45
N CYS A 306 5.85 -5.18 0.30
CA CYS A 306 6.30 -6.08 -0.76
C CYS A 306 7.61 -5.51 -1.34
N ILE A 307 8.10 -6.02 -2.48
CA ILE A 307 9.38 -5.57 -3.06
C ILE A 307 9.45 -4.05 -3.18
N SER A 308 8.61 -3.44 -4.03
CA SER A 308 8.64 -1.99 -4.28
C SER A 308 7.61 -1.22 -3.45
N GLY A 309 6.65 -1.89 -2.81
CA GLY A 309 5.63 -1.26 -1.94
C GLY A 309 4.47 -0.54 -2.65
N TRP A 310 4.33 -0.66 -3.98
CA TRP A 310 3.35 0.12 -4.79
C TRP A 310 2.32 -0.73 -5.56
N ASP A 311 2.34 -2.06 -5.42
CA ASP A 311 1.38 -2.97 -6.09
C ASP A 311 0.59 -3.78 -5.06
N ARG A 312 1.19 -4.84 -4.52
CA ARG A 312 0.57 -5.71 -3.49
C ARG A 312 0.30 -4.97 -2.17
N THR A 313 1.18 -4.06 -1.80
CA THR A 313 1.04 -3.26 -0.57
C THR A 313 -0.21 -2.38 -0.59
N PRO A 314 -0.44 -1.50 -1.59
CA PRO A 314 -1.67 -0.72 -1.64
C PRO A 314 -2.93 -1.58 -1.81
N LEU A 315 -2.86 -2.76 -2.45
CA LEU A 315 -3.98 -3.72 -2.45
C LEU A 315 -4.42 -4.06 -1.01
N PHE A 316 -3.53 -4.59 -0.17
CA PHE A 316 -3.91 -4.98 1.19
C PHE A 316 -4.18 -3.79 2.12
N VAL A 317 -3.47 -2.67 1.97
CA VAL A 317 -3.76 -1.43 2.72
C VAL A 317 -5.16 -0.91 2.39
N SER A 318 -5.54 -0.90 1.11
CA SER A 318 -6.87 -0.47 0.66
C SER A 318 -7.95 -1.40 1.20
N LEU A 319 -7.75 -2.72 1.09
CA LEU A 319 -8.73 -3.69 1.60
C LEU A 319 -8.91 -3.58 3.11
N LEU A 320 -7.85 -3.35 3.88
CA LEU A 320 -7.94 -3.08 5.31
C LEU A 320 -8.70 -1.78 5.59
N ARG A 321 -8.35 -0.67 4.92
CA ARG A 321 -9.02 0.62 5.10
C ARG A 321 -10.52 0.52 4.83
N LEU A 322 -10.88 -0.10 3.71
CA LEU A 322 -12.27 -0.23 3.27
C LEU A 322 -13.06 -1.20 4.16
N SER A 323 -12.44 -2.28 4.66
CA SER A 323 -13.09 -3.20 5.60
C SER A 323 -13.36 -2.51 6.95
N LEU A 324 -12.35 -1.81 7.50
CA LEU A 324 -12.49 -1.07 8.74
C LEU A 324 -13.49 0.10 8.60
N TRP A 325 -13.49 0.81 7.48
CA TRP A 325 -14.46 1.87 7.20
C TRP A 325 -15.89 1.32 7.08
N ALA A 326 -16.07 0.17 6.43
CA ALA A 326 -17.37 -0.48 6.32
C ALA A 326 -17.94 -0.85 7.71
N ASP A 327 -17.07 -1.12 8.69
CA ASP A 327 -17.46 -1.34 10.09
C ASP A 327 -17.71 -0.05 10.88
N GLY A 328 -17.41 1.12 10.29
CA GLY A 328 -17.43 2.41 10.98
C GLY A 328 -16.28 2.59 11.98
N ALA A 329 -15.23 1.77 11.87
CA ALA A 329 -14.11 1.74 12.80
C ALA A 329 -13.00 2.76 12.45
N VAL A 330 -12.95 3.20 11.20
CA VAL A 330 -12.05 4.25 10.71
C VAL A 330 -12.79 5.12 9.72
N HIS A 331 -12.42 6.40 9.60
CA HIS A 331 -13.04 7.33 8.65
C HIS A 331 -14.59 7.37 8.77
N ALA A 332 -15.12 7.27 9.99
CA ALA A 332 -16.53 7.02 10.24
C ALA A 332 -17.46 8.11 9.69
N SER A 333 -16.96 9.35 9.51
CA SER A 333 -17.71 10.45 8.92
C SER A 333 -17.71 10.47 7.38
N LEU A 334 -16.88 9.66 6.73
CA LEU A 334 -16.72 9.70 5.28
C LEU A 334 -17.82 8.91 4.57
N GLU A 335 -18.41 9.55 3.56
CA GLU A 335 -19.36 8.90 2.64
C GLU A 335 -18.66 7.93 1.68
N PRO A 336 -19.39 6.99 1.03
CA PRO A 336 -18.79 6.01 0.10
C PRO A 336 -17.89 6.62 -0.98
N ALA A 337 -18.32 7.71 -1.61
CA ALA A 337 -17.53 8.38 -2.65
C ALA A 337 -16.25 9.02 -2.08
N GLU A 338 -16.28 9.46 -0.82
CA GLU A 338 -15.16 10.13 -0.16
C GLU A 338 -14.10 9.13 0.31
N ILE A 339 -14.50 7.98 0.87
CA ILE A 339 -13.54 6.92 1.21
C ILE A 339 -12.96 6.26 -0.05
N LEU A 340 -13.74 6.15 -1.12
CA LEU A 340 -13.28 5.65 -2.41
C LEU A 340 -12.22 6.60 -2.98
N TYR A 341 -12.51 7.91 -2.97
CA TYR A 341 -11.55 8.94 -3.35
C TYR A 341 -10.28 8.84 -2.51
N LEU A 342 -10.40 8.78 -1.18
CA LEU A 342 -9.25 8.71 -0.27
C LEU A 342 -8.39 7.48 -0.57
N THR A 343 -9.01 6.32 -0.76
CA THR A 343 -8.31 5.08 -1.08
C THR A 343 -7.57 5.17 -2.43
N ILE A 344 -8.22 5.63 -3.49
CA ILE A 344 -7.58 5.77 -4.83
C ILE A 344 -6.48 6.83 -4.79
N ALA A 345 -6.79 8.02 -4.27
CA ALA A 345 -5.89 9.16 -4.27
C ALA A 345 -4.68 8.91 -3.35
N TYR A 346 -4.92 8.52 -2.11
CA TYR A 346 -3.86 8.39 -1.12
C TYR A 346 -3.16 7.04 -1.25
N ASP A 347 -3.87 5.91 -1.18
CA ASP A 347 -3.18 4.62 -1.12
C ASP A 347 -2.55 4.21 -2.46
N TRP A 348 -3.11 4.61 -3.60
CA TRP A 348 -2.57 4.25 -4.92
C TRP A 348 -1.79 5.39 -5.59
N PHE A 349 -2.45 6.51 -5.87
CA PHE A 349 -1.88 7.57 -6.70
C PHE A 349 -0.71 8.31 -6.04
N LEU A 350 -0.93 8.92 -4.87
CA LEU A 350 0.10 9.72 -4.18
C LEU A 350 1.26 8.86 -3.66
N PHE A 351 1.03 7.58 -3.40
CA PHE A 351 2.08 6.61 -3.05
C PHE A 351 2.70 5.92 -4.28
N GLY A 352 2.55 6.51 -5.46
CA GLY A 352 3.36 6.18 -6.63
C GLY A 352 3.09 4.80 -7.22
N HIS A 353 1.83 4.34 -7.22
CA HIS A 353 1.45 3.21 -8.07
C HIS A 353 1.65 3.58 -9.54
N MET A 354 2.39 2.74 -10.25
CA MET A 354 2.79 3.00 -11.65
C MET A 354 1.67 2.60 -12.62
N LEU A 355 0.47 3.16 -12.44
CA LEU A 355 -0.72 2.77 -13.20
C LEU A 355 -0.51 2.80 -14.73
N PRO A 356 0.11 3.84 -15.33
CA PRO A 356 0.33 3.86 -16.78
C PRO A 356 1.20 2.68 -17.25
N ASP A 357 2.28 2.36 -16.53
CA ASP A 357 3.15 1.22 -16.85
C ASP A 357 2.37 -0.11 -16.74
N ARG A 358 1.60 -0.27 -15.65
CA ARG A 358 0.77 -1.46 -15.43
C ARG A 358 -0.27 -1.67 -16.53
N LEU A 359 -0.98 -0.60 -16.91
CA LEU A 359 -1.96 -0.62 -18.00
C LEU A 359 -1.33 -1.04 -19.34
N THR A 360 -0.14 -0.50 -19.67
CA THR A 360 0.54 -0.87 -20.93
C THR A 360 0.93 -2.35 -21.01
N LYS A 361 1.16 -2.99 -19.85
CA LYS A 361 1.51 -4.41 -19.75
C LYS A 361 0.28 -5.33 -19.57
N GLY A 362 -0.88 -4.74 -19.26
CA GLY A 362 -2.11 -5.45 -18.91
C GLY A 362 -2.12 -6.00 -17.47
N GLU A 363 -1.26 -5.48 -16.59
CA GLU A 363 -1.08 -5.94 -15.20
C GLU A 363 -2.11 -5.26 -14.26
N GLU A 364 -3.36 -5.73 -14.28
CA GLU A 364 -4.50 -4.96 -13.74
C GLU A 364 -4.80 -5.16 -12.24
N ILE A 365 -3.76 -5.17 -11.40
CA ILE A 365 -3.88 -5.32 -9.94
C ILE A 365 -4.70 -4.19 -9.28
N PHE A 366 -4.62 -2.97 -9.80
CA PHE A 366 -5.43 -1.84 -9.32
C PHE A 366 -6.92 -2.14 -9.45
N PHE A 367 -7.37 -2.63 -10.61
CA PHE A 367 -8.77 -2.96 -10.85
C PHE A 367 -9.22 -4.19 -10.06
N PHE A 368 -8.34 -5.19 -9.93
CA PHE A 368 -8.60 -6.33 -9.06
C PHE A 368 -8.94 -5.89 -7.63
N CYS A 369 -8.21 -4.92 -7.06
CA CYS A 369 -8.46 -4.42 -5.70
C CYS A 369 -9.93 -4.04 -5.47
N PHE A 370 -10.52 -3.29 -6.41
CA PHE A 370 -11.90 -2.80 -6.27
C PHE A 370 -12.93 -3.84 -6.72
N ASN A 371 -12.65 -4.66 -7.74
CA ASN A 371 -13.54 -5.77 -8.09
C ASN A 371 -13.61 -6.83 -6.97
N PHE A 372 -12.50 -7.03 -6.25
CA PHE A 372 -12.41 -7.99 -5.16
C PHE A 372 -13.36 -7.69 -3.99
N LEU A 373 -13.80 -6.44 -3.84
CA LEU A 373 -14.75 -6.04 -2.78
C LEU A 373 -16.03 -6.89 -2.76
N LYS A 374 -16.47 -7.41 -3.91
CA LYS A 374 -17.64 -8.32 -4.01
C LYS A 374 -17.46 -9.62 -3.22
N HIS A 375 -16.23 -10.03 -2.94
CA HIS A 375 -15.90 -11.27 -2.23
C HIS A 375 -15.77 -11.12 -0.72
N ILE A 376 -15.84 -9.89 -0.18
CA ILE A 376 -15.62 -9.62 1.24
C ILE A 376 -16.81 -8.95 1.94
N VAL A 377 -18.00 -9.10 1.36
CA VAL A 377 -19.23 -8.49 1.87
C VAL A 377 -19.68 -9.09 3.22
N SER A 378 -19.33 -10.34 3.52
CA SER A 378 -19.81 -11.03 4.74
C SER A 378 -19.16 -10.54 6.03
N GLU A 379 -19.84 -10.72 7.16
CA GLU A 379 -19.34 -10.41 8.52
C GLU A 379 -18.02 -11.14 8.88
N LYS A 380 -17.60 -12.17 8.12
CA LYS A 380 -16.31 -12.86 8.29
C LYS A 380 -15.10 -11.95 8.04
N PHE A 381 -15.32 -10.80 7.39
CA PHE A 381 -14.30 -9.79 7.09
C PHE A 381 -14.49 -8.50 7.89
N SER A 382 -15.37 -8.52 8.90
CA SER A 382 -15.53 -7.42 9.85
C SER A 382 -14.48 -7.51 10.94
N ALA A 383 -13.84 -6.38 11.26
CA ALA A 383 -12.99 -6.21 12.43
C ALA A 383 -13.80 -6.22 13.73
N MET A 384 -15.05 -5.78 13.69
CA MET A 384 -15.91 -5.67 14.87
C MET A 384 -16.70 -6.96 15.11
N LYS A 385 -16.40 -7.68 16.19
CA LYS A 385 -17.28 -8.76 16.67
C LYS A 385 -18.55 -8.16 17.27
N LYS A 386 -19.64 -8.09 16.51
CA LYS A 386 -20.96 -7.78 17.09
C LYS A 386 -21.25 -8.78 18.21
N GLN A 387 -21.54 -8.29 19.43
CA GLN A 387 -22.06 -9.17 20.46
C GLN A 387 -23.29 -9.88 19.90
N ARG A 388 -23.26 -11.22 19.93
CA ARG A 388 -24.37 -12.08 19.51
C ARG A 388 -25.61 -11.68 20.33
N ARG A 389 -26.46 -10.82 19.79
CA ARG A 389 -27.83 -10.69 20.27
C ARG A 389 -28.47 -12.06 20.04
N LYS A 390 -28.80 -12.75 21.12
CA LYS A 390 -29.68 -13.92 21.07
C LYS A 390 -30.93 -13.52 20.28
N ASN A 391 -31.27 -14.34 19.29
CA ASN A 391 -32.45 -14.31 18.40
C ASN A 391 -32.25 -13.64 17.04
N SER A 392 -31.83 -14.45 16.07
CA SER A 392 -32.69 -14.87 14.95
C SER A 392 -31.96 -15.93 14.12
N HIS A 393 -32.64 -17.04 13.83
CA HIS A 393 -32.18 -18.01 12.85
C HIS A 393 -32.26 -17.36 11.47
N PHE A 394 -31.16 -16.76 11.00
CA PHE A 394 -31.03 -16.39 9.60
C PHE A 394 -30.32 -17.54 8.89
N LYS A 395 -31.05 -18.28 8.05
CA LYS A 395 -30.45 -19.30 7.18
C LYS A 395 -29.61 -18.58 6.12
N GLU A 396 -28.37 -19.00 5.95
CA GLU A 396 -27.50 -18.62 4.83
C GLU A 396 -28.18 -19.02 3.51
N THR A 397 -28.68 -18.04 2.77
CA THR A 397 -28.98 -18.16 1.34
C THR A 397 -28.26 -17.01 0.64
N ASP A 398 -27.55 -17.32 -0.44
CA ASP A 398 -26.84 -16.35 -1.26
C ASP A 398 -27.80 -15.23 -1.70
N PHE A 399 -27.47 -13.99 -1.33
CA PHE A 399 -28.25 -12.82 -1.72
C PHE A 399 -28.04 -12.51 -3.20
N THR A 400 -29.12 -12.43 -3.97
CA THR A 400 -29.06 -12.01 -5.38
C THR A 400 -29.00 -10.48 -5.49
N VAL A 401 -28.52 -9.97 -6.63
CA VAL A 401 -28.41 -8.53 -6.91
C VAL A 401 -29.77 -7.82 -6.84
N ASP A 402 -30.84 -8.51 -7.23
CA ASP A 402 -32.21 -7.98 -7.20
C ASP A 402 -32.78 -7.84 -5.78
N ASP A 403 -32.35 -8.70 -4.85
CA ASP A 403 -32.74 -8.62 -3.44
C ASP A 403 -32.07 -7.43 -2.74
N LEU A 404 -30.83 -7.12 -3.11
CA LEU A 404 -30.06 -5.97 -2.62
C LEU A 404 -30.64 -4.64 -3.12
N CYS A 405 -31.07 -4.57 -4.38
CA CYS A 405 -31.72 -3.40 -4.95
C CYS A 405 -33.05 -3.07 -4.23
N LYS A 406 -33.79 -4.08 -3.79
CA LYS A 406 -35.03 -3.90 -3.02
C LYS A 406 -34.77 -3.45 -1.58
N LEU A 407 -33.70 -3.95 -0.95
CA LEU A 407 -33.28 -3.56 0.41
C LEU A 407 -32.84 -2.09 0.49
N SER A 408 -32.18 -1.58 -0.55
CA SER A 408 -31.74 -0.16 -0.63
C SER A 408 -32.89 0.86 -0.54
N LYS A 409 -34.12 0.45 -0.89
CA LYS A 409 -35.30 1.32 -0.90
C LYS A 409 -36.09 1.34 0.42
N LEU A 410 -35.78 0.44 1.36
CA LEU A 410 -36.65 0.15 2.51
C LEU A 410 -36.05 0.47 3.89
N LEU A 411 -34.78 0.84 3.99
CA LEU A 411 -34.13 1.07 5.29
C LEU A 411 -33.61 2.51 5.45
N PRO A 412 -34.12 3.26 6.44
CA PRO A 412 -33.47 4.49 6.89
C PRO A 412 -32.16 4.11 7.61
N TRP A 413 -31.04 4.64 7.10
CA TRP A 413 -29.71 4.74 7.70
C TRP A 413 -29.51 4.01 9.04
N ARG A 414 -28.96 2.80 8.97
CA ARG A 414 -28.18 2.20 10.05
C ARG A 414 -27.02 1.40 9.44
N HIS A 415 -25.80 1.73 9.87
CA HIS A 415 -24.54 1.09 9.48
C HIS A 415 -24.67 -0.43 9.40
N SER A 416 -24.82 -0.96 8.19
CA SER A 416 -24.52 -2.36 7.90
C SER A 416 -23.39 -2.35 6.89
N SER A 417 -22.26 -2.95 7.26
CA SER A 417 -21.03 -3.05 6.46
C SER A 417 -21.29 -3.57 5.04
N LEU A 418 -22.31 -4.43 4.90
CA LEU A 418 -22.82 -4.95 3.64
C LEU A 418 -23.31 -3.86 2.65
N LEU A 419 -24.10 -2.88 3.11
CA LEU A 419 -24.70 -1.86 2.24
C LEU A 419 -23.64 -0.88 1.70
N SER A 420 -22.67 -0.49 2.53
CA SER A 420 -21.61 0.46 2.16
C SER A 420 -20.67 -0.12 1.08
N ILE A 421 -20.29 -1.40 1.20
CA ILE A 421 -19.49 -2.10 0.18
C ILE A 421 -20.29 -2.28 -1.11
N CYS A 422 -21.59 -2.60 -1.01
CA CYS A 422 -22.46 -2.71 -2.18
C CYS A 422 -22.61 -1.36 -2.91
N TYR A 423 -22.67 -0.25 -2.18
CA TYR A 423 -22.77 1.08 -2.79
C TYR A 423 -21.48 1.46 -3.53
N MET A 424 -20.30 1.16 -2.94
CA MET A 424 -19.03 1.30 -3.67
C MET A 424 -18.97 0.42 -4.92
N ARG A 425 -19.55 -0.79 -4.89
CA ARG A 425 -19.68 -1.62 -6.10
C ARG A 425 -20.51 -0.91 -7.17
N ILE A 426 -21.63 -0.27 -6.81
CA ILE A 426 -22.48 0.46 -7.76
C ILE A 426 -21.73 1.66 -8.33
N GLU A 427 -21.04 2.45 -7.50
CA GLU A 427 -20.24 3.60 -7.99
C GLU A 427 -19.08 3.14 -8.88
N VAL A 428 -18.37 2.07 -8.51
CA VAL A 428 -17.30 1.48 -9.34
C VAL A 428 -17.84 0.90 -10.65
N CYS A 429 -19.01 0.26 -10.65
CA CYS A 429 -19.67 -0.22 -11.86
C CYS A 429 -20.19 0.93 -12.74
N PHE A 430 -20.70 2.02 -12.17
CA PHE A 430 -21.09 3.22 -12.93
C PHE A 430 -19.90 3.85 -13.64
N ILE A 431 -18.72 3.89 -13.01
CA ILE A 431 -17.47 4.34 -13.65
C ILE A 431 -17.10 3.45 -14.84
N HIS A 432 -17.36 2.13 -14.76
CA HIS A 432 -17.10 1.20 -15.85
C HIS A 432 -18.15 1.28 -16.97
N CYS A 433 -19.42 1.59 -16.64
CA CYS A 433 -20.54 1.57 -17.58
C CYS A 433 -20.77 2.91 -18.32
N GLU A 434 -20.44 4.06 -17.73
CA GLU A 434 -20.58 5.37 -18.40
C GLU A 434 -19.59 5.58 -19.58
N TYR A 435 -18.66 4.65 -19.83
CA TYR A 435 -17.70 4.76 -20.94
C TYR A 435 -18.03 3.91 -22.18
N SER A 436 -19.09 3.09 -22.15
CA SER A 436 -19.53 2.27 -23.29
C SER A 436 -20.63 2.92 -24.15
N GLY A 437 -21.07 4.13 -23.82
CA GLY A 437 -22.11 4.86 -24.58
C GLY A 437 -21.68 6.30 -24.86
N GLY A 438 -21.50 6.62 -26.14
CA GLY A 438 -20.97 7.91 -26.58
C GLY A 438 -21.83 9.12 -26.21
N MET A 439 -21.12 10.25 -26.19
CA MET A 439 -21.58 11.65 -26.27
C MET A 439 -21.93 12.29 -24.92
N LEU A 440 -21.07 13.19 -24.41
CA LEU A 440 -21.54 14.36 -23.65
C LEU A 440 -20.55 15.53 -23.66
N ARG A 441 -21.14 16.70 -23.93
CA ARG A 441 -20.55 18.02 -24.13
C ARG A 441 -20.22 18.71 -22.81
N HIS A 442 -19.08 19.42 -22.80
CA HIS A 442 -18.82 20.73 -22.18
C HIS A 442 -19.17 21.10 -20.73
N SER A 443 -19.60 20.20 -19.83
CA SER A 443 -19.89 20.59 -18.42
C SER A 443 -19.03 19.92 -17.32
N PHE A 444 -17.97 19.19 -17.64
CA PHE A 444 -17.25 18.32 -16.69
C PHE A 444 -16.12 18.97 -15.86
N PHE A 445 -15.84 20.27 -16.01
CA PHE A 445 -14.68 20.93 -15.40
C PHE A 445 -14.88 21.50 -13.98
N LYS A 446 -15.87 21.04 -13.21
CA LYS A 446 -16.18 21.62 -11.88
C LYS A 446 -15.96 20.72 -10.67
N ASP A 447 -15.59 19.44 -10.85
CA ASP A 447 -15.49 18.50 -9.74
C ASP A 447 -14.18 17.67 -9.76
N PRO A 448 -13.24 17.91 -8.82
CA PRO A 448 -11.98 17.16 -8.72
C PRO A 448 -12.18 15.65 -8.51
N CYS A 449 -13.27 15.24 -7.85
CA CYS A 449 -13.57 13.82 -7.62
C CYS A 449 -13.88 13.10 -8.93
N LYS A 450 -14.61 13.76 -9.84
CA LYS A 450 -14.91 13.23 -11.18
C LYS A 450 -13.67 13.25 -12.06
N PHE A 451 -12.77 14.23 -11.91
CA PHE A 451 -11.54 14.31 -12.70
C PHE A 451 -10.57 13.17 -12.37
N LEU A 452 -10.31 12.83 -11.10
CA LEU A 452 -9.41 11.72 -10.77
C LEU A 452 -9.95 10.36 -11.26
N LEU A 453 -11.27 10.16 -11.12
CA LEU A 453 -12.00 9.02 -11.68
C LEU A 453 -11.88 8.96 -13.21
N CYS A 454 -12.14 10.08 -13.90
CA CYS A 454 -12.12 10.14 -15.36
C CYS A 454 -10.69 10.04 -15.92
N THR A 455 -9.68 10.64 -15.26
CA THR A 455 -8.29 10.67 -15.78
C THR A 455 -7.59 9.31 -15.61
N THR A 456 -7.95 8.57 -14.57
CA THR A 456 -7.51 7.17 -14.34
C THR A 456 -8.11 6.22 -15.38
N VAL A 457 -9.33 6.52 -15.86
CA VAL A 457 -10.07 5.74 -16.88
C VAL A 457 -9.74 6.17 -18.32
N LEU A 458 -9.47 7.46 -18.57
CA LEU A 458 -9.18 8.04 -19.89
C LEU A 458 -7.91 7.49 -20.54
N ILE A 459 -6.98 6.92 -19.76
CA ILE A 459 -5.76 6.30 -20.28
C ILE A 459 -6.03 4.88 -20.82
N SER A 460 -7.13 4.22 -20.41
CA SER A 460 -7.49 2.87 -20.86
C SER A 460 -8.25 2.84 -22.19
N CYS A 461 -8.99 3.90 -22.55
CA CYS A 461 -9.88 3.91 -23.71
C CYS A 461 -9.23 4.19 -25.07
N LYS A 462 -7.92 3.92 -25.26
CA LYS A 462 -7.28 3.96 -26.59
C LYS A 462 -7.04 2.58 -27.22
N CYS A 463 -7.40 1.50 -26.53
CA CYS A 463 -7.22 0.14 -27.03
C CYS A 463 -8.57 -0.59 -27.05
N HIS A 464 -9.42 -0.29 -28.03
CA HIS A 464 -10.42 -1.19 -28.64
C HIS A 464 -11.42 -0.33 -29.46
N VAL A 465 -11.03 -0.01 -30.69
CA VAL A 465 -12.00 0.29 -31.75
C VAL A 465 -11.58 -0.55 -32.95
N ASN A 466 -12.05 -1.79 -32.96
CA ASN A 466 -12.21 -2.64 -34.14
C ASN A 466 -13.13 -3.77 -33.67
N GLU A 467 -14.19 -4.04 -34.44
CA GLU A 467 -15.31 -4.95 -34.15
C GLU A 467 -16.52 -4.32 -33.43
N CYS A 468 -17.23 -3.42 -34.13
CA CYS A 468 -18.69 -3.28 -34.04
C CYS A 468 -19.21 -2.50 -35.25
N ASP A 469 -18.98 -3.02 -36.46
CA ASP A 469 -19.66 -2.58 -37.68
C ASP A 469 -20.27 -3.80 -38.37
N THR A 470 -21.34 -4.34 -37.80
CA THR A 470 -22.37 -5.12 -38.52
C THR A 470 -23.49 -5.44 -37.54
N LEU A 471 -24.48 -4.54 -37.43
CA LEU A 471 -25.86 -4.85 -37.03
C LEU A 471 -26.70 -3.56 -37.18
N TYR A 472 -26.77 -3.04 -38.40
CA TYR A 472 -27.86 -2.21 -38.88
C TYR A 472 -28.04 -2.49 -40.38
N SER A 473 -28.96 -3.41 -40.68
CA SER A 473 -29.62 -3.59 -41.97
C SER A 473 -31.00 -4.16 -41.70
#